data_AF-W4KH58-F1
#
_entry.id   AF-W4KH58-F1
#
_cell.length_a   1.000
_cell.length_b   1.000
_cell.length_c   1.000
_cell.angle_alpha   90.00
_cell.angle_beta   90.00
_cell.angle_gamma   90.00
#
_symmetry.space_group_name_H-M   'P 1'
#
loop_
_entity.id
_entity.type
_entity.pdbx_description
1 polymer ?
#
loop_
_entity_poly.entity_id
_entity_poly.type
_entity_poly.pdbx_seq_one_letter_code
_entity_poly.pdbx_strand_id
1 'polypeptide(L)' 'DFLTTEHKLETEQYQDLDMFIADAQLVCDNAKVYNPEDTIYYKGTIKMEQVLMGHVSRVCEIS' A
#
# COMPACT_ATOMS: atom_id res chain seq x y z
N ASP A 1 9.15 -0.68 -3.54
CA ASP A 1 8.65 -1.93 -2.91
C ASP A 1 8.36 -1.65 -1.44
N PHE A 2 7.91 -2.64 -0.66
CA PHE A 2 7.58 -2.41 0.73
C PHE A 2 8.79 -2.14 1.64
N LEU A 3 9.99 -2.63 1.28
CA LEU A 3 11.22 -2.30 2.01
C LEU A 3 11.53 -0.80 1.91
N THR A 4 11.33 -0.23 0.72
CA THR A 4 11.48 1.21 0.49
C THR A 4 10.44 2.01 1.27
N THR A 5 9.18 1.58 1.25
CA THR A 5 8.11 2.30 1.98
C THR A 5 8.29 2.25 3.49
N GLU A 6 8.79 1.12 4.02
CA GLU A 6 9.13 0.94 5.44
C GLU A 6 10.26 1.87 5.85
N HIS A 7 11.36 1.91 5.08
CA HIS A 7 12.47 2.82 5.36
C HIS A 7 12.03 4.29 5.37
N LYS A 8 11.19 4.72 4.42
CA LYS A 8 10.62 6.08 4.39
C LYS A 8 9.75 6.38 5.61
N LEU A 9 9.02 5.38 6.12
CA LEU A 9 8.20 5.52 7.32
C LEU A 9 9.08 5.69 8.58
N GLU A 10 10.09 4.82 8.74
CA GLU A 10 11.01 4.85 9.89
C GLU A 10 11.88 6.12 9.95
N THR A 11 12.12 6.73 8.79
CA THR A 11 12.90 7.97 8.67
C THR A 11 12.05 9.22 8.56
N GLU A 12 10.76 9.14 8.92
CA GLU A 12 9.82 10.27 8.98
C GLU A 12 9.67 11.05 7.66
N GLN A 13 9.79 10.37 6.51
CA GLN A 13 9.70 11.01 5.19
C GLN A 13 8.27 11.23 4.69
N TYR A 14 7.26 10.78 5.44
CA TYR A 14 5.85 11.03 5.14
C TYR A 14 5.32 12.13 6.05
N GLN A 15 4.79 13.21 5.47
CA GLN A 15 4.26 14.33 6.24
C GLN A 15 2.89 14.03 6.85
N ASP A 16 2.14 13.14 6.19
CA ASP A 16 0.80 12.73 6.58
C ASP A 16 0.52 11.29 6.12
N LEU A 17 -0.65 10.79 6.53
CA LEU A 17 -1.11 9.46 6.19
C LEU A 17 -1.36 9.30 4.67
N ASP A 18 -1.80 10.36 3.99
CA ASP A 18 -2.12 10.31 2.56
C ASP A 18 -0.88 10.05 1.71
N MET A 19 0.27 10.65 2.06
CA MET A 19 1.54 10.38 1.39
C MET A 19 1.98 8.91 1.56
N PHE A 20 1.80 8.33 2.74
CA PHE A 20 2.10 6.90 2.97
C PHE A 20 1.16 6.00 2.14
N ILE A 21 -0.14 6.31 2.13
CA ILE A 21 -1.14 5.56 1.36
C ILE A 21 -0.80 5.60 -0.13
N ALA A 22 -0.44 6.78 -0.66
CA ALA A 22 -0.10 6.95 -2.07
C ALA A 22 1.09 6.07 -2.49
N ASP A 23 2.13 6.00 -1.65
CA ASP A 23 3.30 5.14 -1.91
C ASP A 23 2.96 3.65 -1.83
N ALA A 24 2.16 3.23 -0.85
CA ALA A 24 1.71 1.85 -0.72
C ALA A 24 0.82 1.43 -1.90
N GLN A 25 -0.04 2.33 -2.37
CA GLN A 25 -0.88 2.14 -3.56
C GLN A 25 0.00 2.02 -4.81
N LEU A 26 1.03 2.85 -4.95
CA LEU A 26 1.99 2.78 -6.06
C LEU A 26 2.74 1.43 -6.09
N VAL A 27 3.11 0.86 -4.94
CA VAL A 27 3.69 -0.50 -4.88
C VAL A 27 2.71 -1.53 -5.44
N CYS A 28 1.43 -1.43 -5.08
CA CYS A 28 0.38 -2.32 -5.57
C CYS A 28 0.09 -2.13 -7.07
N ASP A 29 0.00 -0.89 -7.54
CA ASP A 29 -0.27 -0.59 -8.95
C ASP A 29 0.86 -1.09 -9.85
N ASN A 30 2.11 -0.87 -9.46
CA ASN A 30 3.26 -1.43 -10.17
C ASN A 30 3.20 -2.96 -10.17
N ALA A 31 2.86 -3.60 -9.05
CA ALA A 31 2.69 -5.05 -9.01
C ALA A 31 1.60 -5.54 -9.97
N LYS A 32 0.46 -4.85 -10.07
CA LYS A 32 -0.62 -5.18 -11.01
C LYS A 32 -0.22 -4.98 -12.48
N VAL A 33 0.58 -3.97 -12.77
CA VAL A 33 1.06 -3.70 -14.14
C VAL A 33 2.03 -4.79 -14.63
N TYR A 34 2.93 -5.25 -13.75
CA TYR A 34 3.97 -6.22 -14.13
C TYR A 34 3.57 -7.69 -13.96
N ASN A 35 2.46 -7.98 -13.27
CA ASN A 35 1.98 -9.34 -13.04
C ASN A 35 0.59 -9.54 -13.69
N PRO A 36 0.41 -10.53 -14.58
CA PRO A 36 -0.90 -10.82 -15.17
C PRO A 36 -1.96 -11.19 -14.12
N GLU A 37 -3.23 -10.88 -14.41
CA GLU A 37 -4.35 -11.01 -13.45
C GLU A 37 -4.61 -12.43 -12.94
N ASP A 38 -4.26 -13.45 -13.73
CA ASP A 38 -4.45 -14.86 -13.39
C ASP A 38 -3.43 -15.36 -12.37
N THR A 39 -2.32 -14.64 -12.18
CA THR A 39 -1.23 -15.01 -11.28
C THR A 39 -1.60 -14.85 -9.80
N ILE A 40 -0.90 -15.61 -8.95
CA ILE A 40 -1.00 -15.47 -7.50
C ILE A 40 -0.52 -14.09 -7.01
N TYR A 41 0.39 -13.46 -7.76
CA TYR A 41 0.96 -12.17 -7.41
C TYR A 41 -0.08 -11.06 -7.56
N TYR A 42 -0.77 -11.00 -8.71
CA TYR A 42 -1.84 -10.03 -8.92
C TYR A 42 -2.97 -10.19 -7.89
N LYS A 43 -3.44 -11.43 -7.69
CA LYS A 43 -4.49 -11.74 -6.70
C LYS A 43 -4.06 -11.37 -5.26
N GLY A 44 -2.79 -11.59 -4.93
CA GLY A 44 -2.19 -11.19 -3.66
C GLY A 44 -2.21 -9.67 -3.47
N THR A 45 -1.88 -8.91 -4.52
CA THR A 45 -1.93 -7.45 -4.50
C THR A 45 -3.33 -6.91 -4.23
N ILE A 46 -4.37 -7.47 -4.87
CA ILE A 46 -5.76 -7.06 -4.60
C ILE A 46 -6.12 -7.26 -3.12
N LYS A 47 -5.69 -8.38 -2.52
CA LYS A 47 -5.91 -8.63 -1.09
C LYS A 47 -5.14 -7.65 -0.21
N MET A 48 -3.92 -7.27 -0.59
CA MET A 48 -3.14 -6.25 0.14
C MET A 48 -3.83 -4.89 0.12
N GLU A 49 -4.35 -4.45 -1.03
CA GLU A 49 -5.09 -3.18 -1.15
C GLU A 49 -6.34 -3.15 -0.25
N GLN A 50 -7.11 -4.24 -0.23
CA GLN A 50 -8.28 -4.37 0.63
C GLN A 50 -7.92 -4.27 2.11
N VAL A 51 -6.84 -4.93 2.53
CA VAL A 51 -6.35 -4.85 3.90
C VAL A 51 -5.91 -3.42 4.23
N LEU A 52 -5.10 -2.80 3.37
CA LEU A 52 -4.64 -1.42 3.55
C LEU A 52 -5.82 -0.46 3.75
N MET A 53 -6.79 -0.46 2.83
CA MET A 53 -7.96 0.42 2.93
C MET A 53 -8.83 0.13 4.16
N GLY A 54 -8.94 -1.14 4.55
CA GLY A 54 -9.62 -1.53 5.79
C GLY A 54 -8.88 -1.06 7.06
N HIS A 55 -7.56 -0.92 7.02
CA HIS A 55 -6.79 -0.28 8.10
C HIS A 55 -6.97 1.24 8.08
N VAL A 56 -6.85 1.88 6.92
CA VAL A 56 -7.03 3.34 6.76
C VAL A 56 -8.40 3.78 7.28
N SER A 57 -9.47 3.10 6.87
CA SER A 57 -10.83 3.42 7.30
C SER A 57 -10.97 3.39 8.83
N ARG A 58 -10.42 2.37 9.48
CA ARG A 58 -10.44 2.26 10.96
C ARG A 58 -9.64 3.35 11.66
N VAL A 59 -8.50 3.76 11.09
CA VAL A 59 -7.69 4.84 11.67
C VAL A 59 -8.42 6.18 11.52
N CYS A 60 -9.00 6.44 10.35
CA CYS A 60 -9.77 7.66 10.10
C CYS A 60 -11.07 7.75 10.90
N GLU A 61 -11.67 6.63 11.30
CA GLU A 61 -12.84 6.61 12.21
C GLU A 61 -12.49 6.95 13.67
N ILE A 62 -11.23 6.76 14.07
CA ILE A 62 -10.76 6.97 15.46
C ILE A 62 -10.10 8.35 15.63
N SER A 63 -9.61 8.95 14.54
CA SER A 63 -8.94 10.26 14.55
C SER A 63 -9.89 11.43 14.41
#